data_AF-A0A5E4DC19-F1
#
_entry.id   AF-A0A5E4DC19-F1
#
_cell.length_a   1.000
_cell.length_b   1.000
_cell.length_c   1.000
_cell.angle_alpha   90.00
_cell.angle_beta   90.00
_cell.angle_gamma   90.00
#
_symmetry.space_group_name_H-M   'P 1'
#
loop_
_entity.id
_entity.type
_entity.pdbx_description
1 polymer ?
#
loop_
_entity_poly.entity_id
_entity_poly.type
_entity_poly.pdbx_seq_one_letter_code
_entity_poly.pdbx_strand_id
1 'polypeptide(L)'
;MIGRHRSPCKQDKSHMPYTKAVVYEIQRYIDIIPTSVPHAVTCDVKFRNYFIPKGTFIITSLTSVLHDNKEFPNSEMFDPAHFLDKSGKFKKSDYFLPFSK
;
A
#
# COMPACT_ATOMS: atom_id res chain seq x y z
N MET A 1 -20.74 11.96 3.25
CA MET A 1 -21.73 11.69 2.18
C MET A 1 -21.79 12.92 1.28
N ILE A 2 -21.88 12.77 -0.03
CA ILE A 2 -21.82 13.87 -1.02
C ILE A 2 -23.20 14.42 -1.42
N GLY A 3 -24.27 13.90 -0.81
CA GLY A 3 -25.66 14.17 -1.18
C GLY A 3 -26.18 13.16 -2.21
N ARG A 4 -27.50 13.14 -2.44
CA ARG A 4 -28.18 12.22 -3.39
C ARG A 4 -28.52 12.86 -4.74
N HIS A 5 -28.26 14.16 -4.91
CA HIS A 5 -28.75 14.96 -6.04
C HIS A 5 -27.74 15.14 -7.18
N ARG A 6 -26.52 14.61 -7.03
CA ARG A 6 -25.48 14.68 -8.07
C ARG A 6 -24.61 13.43 -8.05
N SER A 7 -23.99 13.14 -9.20
CA SER A 7 -23.03 12.06 -9.33
C SER A 7 -21.72 12.39 -8.58
N PRO A 8 -21.02 11.37 -8.04
CA PRO A 8 -19.67 11.54 -7.50
C PRO A 8 -18.68 12.03 -8.56
N CYS A 9 -17.73 12.87 -8.15
CA CYS A 9 -16.62 13.31 -8.99
C CYS A 9 -15.27 13.20 -8.26
N LYS A 10 -14.15 13.41 -8.97
CA LYS A 10 -12.80 13.26 -8.39
C LYS A 10 -12.55 14.21 -7.22
N GLN A 11 -13.13 15.42 -7.23
CA GLN A 11 -12.93 16.40 -6.14
C GLN A 11 -13.52 15.91 -4.82
N ASP A 12 -14.56 15.08 -4.86
CA ASP A 12 -15.23 14.54 -3.67
C ASP A 12 -14.31 13.67 -2.81
N LYS A 13 -13.30 13.06 -3.42
CA LYS A 13 -12.31 12.21 -2.73
C LYS A 13 -11.62 12.93 -1.57
N SER A 14 -11.40 14.25 -1.70
CA SER A 14 -10.77 15.06 -0.64
C SER A 14 -11.67 15.27 0.58
N HIS A 15 -13.00 15.20 0.40
CA HIS A 15 -14.01 15.40 1.43
C HIS A 15 -14.55 14.08 2.02
N MET A 16 -14.02 12.93 1.58
CA MET A 16 -14.49 11.60 1.96
C MET A 16 -13.34 10.76 2.54
N PRO A 17 -12.77 11.15 3.70
CA PRO A 17 -11.60 10.49 4.26
C PRO A 17 -11.86 9.01 4.57
N TYR A 18 -13.03 8.68 5.13
CA TYR A 18 -13.38 7.30 5.44
C TYR A 18 -13.54 6.44 4.18
N THR A 19 -14.25 6.90 3.16
CA THR A 19 -14.37 6.17 1.89
C THR A 19 -13.01 5.97 1.23
N LYS A 20 -12.14 6.97 1.29
CA LYS A 20 -10.76 6.85 0.79
C LYS A 20 -9.99 5.80 1.60
N ALA A 21 -10.12 5.79 2.92
CA ALA A 21 -9.48 4.80 3.80
C ALA A 21 -9.97 3.38 3.49
N VAL A 22 -11.28 3.18 3.31
CA VAL A 22 -11.86 1.88 2.90
C VAL A 22 -11.26 1.38 1.59
N VAL A 23 -11.15 2.24 0.56
CA VAL A 23 -10.55 1.84 -0.73
C VAL A 23 -9.08 1.45 -0.57
N TYR A 24 -8.31 2.16 0.24
CA TYR A 24 -6.91 1.82 0.51
C TYR A 24 -6.79 0.51 1.29
N GLU A 25 -7.67 0.30 2.27
CA GLU A 25 -7.71 -0.93 3.03
C GLU A 25 -8.10 -2.13 2.18
N ILE A 26 -9.03 -1.98 1.23
CA ILE A 26 -9.35 -3.02 0.24
C ILE A 26 -8.11 -3.40 -0.56
N GLN A 27 -7.34 -2.41 -1.01
CA GLN A 27 -6.12 -2.65 -1.80
C GLN A 27 -5.02 -3.32 -0.97
N ARG A 28 -4.86 -2.93 0.30
CA ARG A 28 -3.90 -3.53 1.23
C ARG A 28 -4.28 -4.97 1.57
N TYR A 29 -5.54 -5.19 1.91
CA TYR A 29 -6.05 -6.46 2.45
C TYR A 29 -6.18 -7.55 1.41
N ILE A 30 -6.69 -7.23 0.21
CA ILE A 30 -6.83 -8.24 -0.85
C ILE A 30 -5.45 -8.68 -1.37
N ASP A 31 -4.45 -7.79 -1.32
CA ASP A 31 -3.08 -8.05 -1.77
C ASP A 31 -3.04 -8.77 -3.13
N ILE A 32 -3.76 -8.20 -4.10
CA ILE A 32 -4.00 -8.81 -5.43
C ILE A 32 -2.69 -9.21 -6.11
N ILE A 33 -1.62 -8.43 -5.87
CA ILE A 33 -0.30 -8.64 -6.44
C ILE A 33 0.69 -8.78 -5.26
N PRO A 34 0.91 -10.01 -4.76
CA PRO A 34 1.73 -10.23 -3.56
C PRO A 34 3.24 -9.98 -3.78
N THR A 35 3.67 -9.96 -5.04
CA THR A 35 5.07 -9.75 -5.45
C THR A 35 5.18 -8.71 -6.54
N SER A 36 6.28 -7.95 -6.58
CA SER A 36 6.56 -7.06 -7.70
C SER A 36 6.75 -7.85 -8.99
N VAL A 37 6.64 -7.14 -10.12
CA VAL A 37 7.20 -7.62 -11.38
C VAL A 37 8.71 -7.87 -11.18
N PRO A 38 9.31 -8.90 -11.80
CA PRO A 38 10.74 -9.13 -11.72
C PRO A 38 11.54 -7.92 -12.21
N HIS A 39 12.46 -7.44 -11.38
CA HIS A 39 13.46 -6.43 -11.74
C HIS A 39 14.82 -7.11 -11.92
N ALA A 40 15.73 -6.54 -12.72
CA ALA A 40 17.10 -7.02 -12.82
C ALA A 40 18.07 -5.93 -12.35
N VAL A 41 19.07 -6.29 -11.55
CA VAL A 41 20.10 -5.33 -11.15
C VAL A 41 20.97 -4.94 -12.36
N THR A 42 21.17 -3.64 -12.57
CA THR A 42 21.88 -3.12 -13.76
C THR A 42 23.40 -3.13 -13.61
N CYS A 43 23.90 -3.31 -12.39
CA CYS A 43 25.30 -3.47 -12.02
C CYS A 43 25.43 -4.36 -10.79
N ASP A 44 26.66 -4.77 -10.49
CA ASP A 44 26.97 -5.49 -9.26
C ASP A 44 26.64 -4.62 -8.04
N VAL A 45 25.86 -5.14 -7.11
CA VAL A 45 25.37 -4.42 -5.93
C VAL A 45 25.73 -5.19 -4.67
N LYS A 46 26.27 -4.49 -3.66
CA LYS A 46 26.27 -4.98 -2.29
C LYS A 46 25.00 -4.52 -1.60
N PHE A 47 24.14 -5.46 -1.21
CA PHE A 47 22.91 -5.17 -0.47
C PHE A 47 22.91 -5.91 0.85
N ARG A 48 22.86 -5.17 1.96
CA ARG A 48 23.13 -5.70 3.30
C ARG A 48 24.48 -6.43 3.30
N ASN A 49 24.50 -7.69 3.73
CA ASN A 49 25.70 -8.52 3.79
C ASN A 49 25.86 -9.42 2.55
N TYR A 50 25.11 -9.16 1.47
CA TYR A 50 25.12 -9.96 0.25
C TYR A 50 25.71 -9.20 -0.93
N PHE A 51 26.37 -9.93 -1.82
CA PHE A 51 26.79 -9.45 -3.14
C PHE A 51 25.82 -10.00 -4.19
N ILE A 52 25.24 -9.12 -4.99
CA ILE A 52 24.25 -9.42 -6.02
C ILE A 52 24.87 -9.06 -7.38
N PRO A 53 25.20 -10.05 -8.23
CA PRO A 53 25.79 -9.79 -9.54
C PRO A 53 24.81 -9.10 -10.48
N LYS A 54 25.33 -8.27 -11.40
CA LYS A 54 24.61 -7.66 -12.52
C LYS A 54 23.77 -8.70 -13.27
N GLY A 55 22.54 -8.33 -13.60
CA GLY A 55 21.59 -9.18 -14.32
C GLY A 55 20.80 -10.13 -13.43
N THR A 56 21.09 -10.20 -12.12
CA THR A 56 20.30 -11.00 -11.18
C THR A 56 18.87 -10.48 -11.07
N PHE A 57 17.88 -11.36 -11.23
CA PHE A 57 16.48 -11.02 -11.03
C PHE A 57 16.15 -10.88 -9.53
N ILE A 58 15.44 -9.81 -9.19
CA ILE A 58 14.93 -9.49 -7.86
C ILE A 58 13.41 -9.42 -7.95
N ILE A 59 12.76 -10.17 -7.07
CA ILE A 59 11.31 -10.15 -6.87
C ILE A 59 11.09 -9.66 -5.44
N THR A 60 10.41 -8.53 -5.25
CA THR A 60 10.13 -8.02 -3.91
C THR A 60 8.78 -8.54 -3.43
N SER A 61 8.71 -9.03 -2.20
CA SER A 61 7.42 -9.36 -1.56
C SER A 61 6.71 -8.09 -1.14
N LEU A 62 5.63 -7.73 -1.85
CA LEU A 62 4.75 -6.62 -1.49
C LEU A 62 3.88 -7.00 -0.29
N THR A 63 3.43 -8.26 -0.22
CA THR A 63 2.70 -8.83 0.93
C THR A 63 3.37 -8.51 2.26
N SER A 64 4.70 -8.71 2.32
CA SER A 64 5.46 -8.50 3.56
C SER A 64 5.36 -7.08 4.11
N VAL A 65 5.20 -6.09 3.23
CA VAL A 65 5.08 -4.67 3.60
C VAL A 65 3.62 -4.31 3.88
N LEU A 66 2.68 -4.82 3.08
CA LEU A 66 1.24 -4.58 3.24
C LEU A 66 0.65 -5.27 4.48
N HIS A 67 1.33 -6.29 5.02
CA HIS A 67 0.97 -7.01 6.25
C HIS A 67 1.98 -6.79 7.40
N ASP A 68 2.81 -5.73 7.33
CA ASP A 68 3.71 -5.42 8.45
C ASP A 68 2.90 -4.96 9.67
N ASN A 69 2.79 -5.82 10.68
CA ASN A 69 2.06 -5.56 11.92
C ASN A 69 2.59 -4.35 12.71
N LYS A 70 3.79 -3.84 12.41
CA LYS A 70 4.31 -2.60 13.03
C LYS A 70 3.57 -1.38 12.52
N GLU A 71 3.17 -1.38 11.25
CA GLU A 71 2.45 -0.27 10.62
C GLU A 71 0.94 -0.52 10.56
N PHE A 72 0.52 -1.78 10.38
CA PHE A 72 -0.88 -2.20 10.29
C PHE A 72 -1.21 -3.21 11.42
N PRO A 73 -1.56 -2.74 12.63
CA PRO A 73 -1.88 -3.62 13.75
C PRO A 73 -3.08 -4.54 13.45
N ASN A 74 -2.93 -5.85 13.67
CA ASN A 74 -3.90 -6.85 13.21
C ASN A 74 -4.07 -6.83 11.68
N SER A 75 -2.97 -6.82 10.94
CA SER A 75 -2.96 -6.71 9.47
C SER A 75 -3.83 -7.74 8.73
N GLU A 76 -4.10 -8.90 9.34
CA GLU A 76 -5.00 -9.95 8.86
C GLU A 76 -6.50 -9.62 9.02
N MET A 77 -6.82 -8.51 9.69
CA MET A 77 -8.17 -7.97 9.79
C MET A 77 -8.34 -6.81 8.82
N PHE A 78 -9.51 -6.77 8.18
CA PHE A 78 -9.93 -5.61 7.41
C PHE A 78 -10.32 -4.47 8.37
N ASP A 79 -9.48 -3.44 8.45
CA ASP A 79 -9.72 -2.27 9.30
C ASP A 79 -9.37 -0.96 8.57
N PRO A 80 -10.38 -0.19 8.10
CA PRO A 80 -10.14 1.12 7.50
C PRO A 80 -9.41 2.11 8.41
N ALA A 81 -9.38 1.89 9.73
CA ALA A 81 -8.64 2.73 10.67
C ALA A 81 -7.13 2.73 10.42
N HIS A 82 -6.58 1.72 9.73
CA HIS A 82 -5.20 1.68 9.26
C HIS A 82 -4.79 2.93 8.44
N PHE A 83 -5.76 3.55 7.75
CA PHE A 83 -5.54 4.73 6.92
C PHE A 83 -6.17 6.00 7.48
N LEU A 84 -6.50 6.01 8.77
CA LEU A 84 -7.09 7.16 9.48
C LEU A 84 -6.22 7.57 10.66
N ASP A 85 -6.09 8.88 10.88
CA ASP A 85 -5.52 9.40 12.11
C ASP A 85 -6.56 9.49 13.25
N LYS A 86 -6.12 9.88 14.45
CA LYS A 86 -6.99 10.03 15.62
C LYS A 86 -8.13 11.04 15.44
N SER A 87 -8.03 11.94 14.45
CA SER A 87 -9.07 12.92 14.11
C SER A 87 -10.01 12.44 12.99
N GLY A 88 -9.81 11.21 12.50
CA GLY A 88 -10.58 10.64 11.38
C GLY A 88 -10.17 11.19 10.01
N LYS A 89 -9.03 11.90 9.91
CA LYS A 89 -8.50 12.34 8.62
C LYS A 89 -7.72 11.21 7.98
N PHE A 90 -7.73 11.20 6.65
CA PHE A 90 -6.96 10.21 5.88
C PHE A 90 -5.46 10.40 6.10
N LYS A 91 -4.78 9.34 6.52
CA LYS A 91 -3.32 9.26 6.66
C LYS A 91 -2.80 8.22 5.66
N LYS A 92 -1.93 8.64 4.75
CA LYS A 92 -1.22 7.70 3.86
C LYS A 92 -0.07 7.06 4.65
N SER A 93 0.08 5.75 4.52
CA SER A 93 1.26 5.03 5.00
C SER A 93 2.32 4.91 3.89
N ASP A 94 3.60 5.00 4.25
CA ASP A 94 4.71 4.71 3.34
C ASP A 94 4.88 3.22 3.04
N TYR A 95 4.28 2.35 3.87
CA TYR A 95 4.21 0.90 3.67
C TYR A 95 3.13 0.50 2.67
N PHE A 96 2.25 1.42 2.27
CA PHE A 96 1.23 1.16 1.28
C PHE A 96 1.81 1.23 -0.14
N LEU A 97 2.29 0.09 -0.63
CA LEU A 97 2.96 -0.07 -1.94
C LEU A 97 2.30 -1.12 -2.84
N PRO A 98 0.97 -1.06 -3.09
CA PRO A 98 0.28 -2.07 -3.90
C PRO A 98 0.67 -2.05 -5.39
N PHE A 99 1.40 -1.02 -5.84
CA PHE A 99 1.80 -0.85 -7.24
C PHE A 99 3.32 -0.73 -7.40
N SER A 100 4.09 -1.31 -6.47
CA SER A 100 5.55 -1.16 -6.39
C SER A 100 6.00 0.30 -6.22
N LYS A 101 7.32 0.52 -6.17
CA LYS A 101 7.98 1.83 -6.28
C LYS A 101 8.80 1.93 -7.56
#